data_AF-A0A368FC79-F1
#
_entry.id   AF-A0A368FC79-F1
#
_cell.length_a   1.000
_cell.length_b   1.000
_cell.length_c   1.000
_cell.angle_alpha   90.00
_cell.angle_beta   90.00
_cell.angle_gamma   90.00
#
_symmetry.space_group_name_H-M   'P 1'
#
loop_
_entity.id
_entity.type
_entity.pdbx_description
1 polymer ?
#
loop_
_entity_poly.entity_id
_entity_poly.type
_entity_poly.pdbx_seq_one_letter_code
_entity_poly.pdbx_strand_id
1 'polypeptide(L)'
;MICVIKIFRNESIAKAKADHPTVTNYTEIEKLAEKDFNEAARKFFVETIKLGRSLRTHAKWGFYGFPYCNYNAGKNGTRECWKKYQDWNDKMMFIFNESDALFPSIYLGSNATSEERFLYVQAVLNEARRISRKFNPPKPIYAYTKIEYDPLKQINDFYNEKDLCSTIRQPADLGIDGIIIWSSSRNITLRCPHIQEKMNGGIGSMISNIIEEHEGCRKTRCKEHGKCVWSTNST
;
A
#
# COMPACT_ATOMS: atom_id res chain seq x y z
N MET A 1 -11.81 -11.99 9.33
CA MET A 1 -11.81 -10.53 9.01
C MET A 1 -13.20 -10.00 8.65
N ILE A 2 -14.04 -10.72 7.90
CA ILE A 2 -15.43 -10.31 7.58
C ILE A 2 -16.29 -10.06 8.83
N CYS A 3 -16.10 -10.84 9.91
CA CYS A 3 -16.87 -10.68 11.15
C CYS A 3 -16.58 -9.34 11.86
N VAL A 4 -15.33 -8.86 11.82
CA VAL A 4 -14.90 -7.63 12.53
C VAL A 4 -15.38 -6.38 11.82
N ILE A 5 -15.53 -6.38 10.48
CA ILE A 5 -16.03 -5.19 9.77
C ILE A 5 -17.56 -5.07 9.92
N LYS A 6 -18.27 -6.21 10.04
CA LYS A 6 -19.72 -6.23 10.21
C LYS A 6 -20.19 -5.56 11.50
N ILE A 7 -19.40 -5.60 12.58
CA ILE A 7 -19.78 -4.94 13.84
C ILE A 7 -19.94 -3.42 13.65
N PHE A 8 -19.02 -2.75 12.94
CA PHE A 8 -19.11 -1.31 12.72
C PHE A 8 -20.37 -0.93 11.94
N ARG A 9 -20.73 -1.71 10.92
CA ARG A 9 -21.98 -1.50 10.18
C ARG A 9 -23.20 -1.72 11.07
N ASN A 10 -23.23 -2.81 11.84
CA ASN A 10 -24.36 -3.15 12.70
C ASN A 10 -24.56 -2.09 13.80
N GLU A 11 -23.49 -1.66 14.46
CA GLU A 11 -23.53 -0.62 15.48
C GLU A 11 -23.92 0.74 14.89
N SER A 12 -23.46 1.07 13.68
CA SER A 12 -23.88 2.30 13.00
C SER A 12 -25.38 2.29 12.69
N ILE A 13 -25.91 1.14 12.24
CA ILE A 13 -27.35 0.96 12.01
C ILE A 13 -28.14 1.04 13.32
N ALA A 14 -27.65 0.40 14.39
CA ALA A 14 -28.29 0.46 15.71
C ALA A 14 -28.36 1.89 16.23
N LYS A 15 -27.25 2.65 16.09
CA LYS A 15 -27.21 4.07 16.43
C LYS A 15 -28.18 4.90 15.59
N ALA A 16 -28.20 4.73 14.27
CA ALA A 16 -29.11 5.47 13.39
C ALA A 16 -30.60 5.21 13.73
N LYS A 17 -30.96 3.98 14.13
CA LYS A 17 -32.31 3.67 14.62
C LYS A 17 -32.66 4.41 15.91
N ALA A 18 -31.71 4.52 16.83
CA ALA A 18 -31.89 5.23 18.08
C ALA A 18 -32.01 6.75 17.87
N ASP A 19 -31.19 7.31 16.97
CA ASP A 19 -31.17 8.75 16.67
C ASP A 19 -32.38 9.19 15.81
N HIS A 20 -32.97 8.26 15.03
CA HIS A 20 -34.10 8.52 14.13
C HIS A 20 -35.30 7.59 14.40
N PRO A 21 -35.95 7.66 15.59
CA PRO A 21 -37.00 6.72 16.00
C PRO A 21 -38.25 6.76 15.11
N THR A 22 -38.45 7.84 14.35
CA THR A 22 -39.59 8.00 13.43
C THR A 22 -39.36 7.38 12.05
N VAL A 23 -38.12 7.04 11.69
CA VAL A 23 -37.79 6.42 10.40
C VAL A 23 -37.96 4.91 10.52
N THR A 24 -39.03 4.39 9.93
CA THR A 24 -39.36 2.95 9.99
C THR A 24 -38.80 2.16 8.81
N ASN A 25 -38.45 2.83 7.72
CA ASN A 25 -37.87 2.19 6.54
C ASN A 25 -36.40 1.79 6.81
N TYR A 26 -36.12 0.49 6.80
CA TYR A 26 -34.79 -0.03 7.09
C TYR A 26 -33.73 0.44 6.08
N THR A 27 -34.07 0.54 4.79
CA THR A 27 -33.14 1.03 3.75
C THR A 27 -32.76 2.50 3.97
N GLU A 28 -33.68 3.30 4.50
CA GLU A 28 -33.40 4.69 4.85
C GLU A 28 -32.49 4.80 6.07
N ILE A 29 -32.75 3.99 7.11
CA ILE A 29 -31.86 3.85 8.26
C ILE A 29 -30.44 3.42 7.83
N GLU A 30 -30.30 2.46 6.90
CA GLU A 30 -28.98 2.03 6.43
C GLU A 30 -28.23 3.17 5.72
N LYS A 31 -28.92 4.00 4.94
CA LYS A 31 -28.32 5.18 4.29
C LYS A 31 -27.88 6.25 5.29
N LEU A 32 -28.69 6.50 6.32
CA LEU A 32 -28.34 7.41 7.42
C LEU A 32 -27.10 6.90 8.16
N ALA A 33 -27.10 5.62 8.55
CA ALA A 33 -25.96 4.98 9.19
C ALA A 33 -24.68 5.04 8.36
N GLU A 34 -24.76 4.78 7.06
CA GLU A 34 -23.61 4.89 6.16
C GLU A 34 -23.09 6.33 6.07
N LYS A 35 -23.99 7.31 5.92
CA LYS A 35 -23.64 8.73 5.87
C LYS A 35 -22.91 9.16 7.15
N ASP A 36 -23.52 8.91 8.30
CA ASP A 36 -22.99 9.35 9.60
C ASP A 36 -21.64 8.69 9.90
N PHE A 37 -21.52 7.38 9.64
CA PHE A 37 -20.26 6.67 9.80
C PHE A 37 -19.16 7.25 8.89
N ASN A 38 -19.48 7.48 7.61
CA ASN A 38 -18.50 8.01 6.66
C ASN A 38 -18.09 9.45 6.97
N GLU A 39 -19.00 10.30 7.45
CA GLU A 39 -18.70 11.66 7.89
C GLU A 39 -17.81 11.66 9.13
N ALA A 40 -18.17 10.87 10.15
CA ALA A 40 -17.38 10.73 11.36
C ALA A 40 -15.98 10.13 11.09
N ALA A 41 -15.91 9.08 10.27
CA ALA A 41 -14.65 8.47 9.86
C ALA A 41 -13.78 9.48 9.10
N ARG A 42 -14.34 10.17 8.09
CA ARG A 42 -13.62 11.21 7.34
C ARG A 42 -13.02 12.25 8.28
N LYS A 43 -13.82 12.76 9.22
CA LYS A 43 -13.36 13.73 10.21
C LYS A 43 -12.19 13.18 11.03
N PHE A 44 -12.33 11.97 11.57
CA PHE A 44 -11.29 11.33 12.37
C PHE A 44 -9.97 11.15 11.60
N PHE A 45 -10.02 10.62 10.37
CA PHE A 45 -8.84 10.45 9.52
C PHE A 45 -8.15 11.80 9.24
N VAL A 46 -8.94 12.81 8.83
CA VAL A 46 -8.41 14.14 8.45
C VAL A 46 -7.84 14.88 9.65
N GLU A 47 -8.54 14.94 10.78
CA GLU A 47 -8.08 15.66 11.97
C GLU A 47 -6.83 15.00 12.56
N THR A 48 -6.77 13.66 12.58
CA THR A 48 -5.60 12.93 13.07
C THR A 48 -4.35 13.24 12.26
N ILE A 49 -4.42 13.13 10.93
CA ILE A 49 -3.24 13.38 10.08
C ILE A 49 -2.84 14.86 10.07
N LYS A 50 -3.81 15.79 10.11
CA LYS A 50 -3.54 17.22 10.26
C LYS A 50 -2.78 17.51 11.54
N LEU A 51 -3.24 16.95 12.66
CA LEU A 51 -2.57 17.11 13.94
C LEU A 51 -1.14 16.56 13.88
N GLY A 52 -0.95 15.33 13.38
CA GLY A 52 0.37 14.73 13.21
C GLY A 52 1.33 15.61 12.40
N ARG A 53 0.87 16.13 11.26
CA ARG A 53 1.63 17.04 10.39
C ARG A 53 2.00 18.35 11.09
N SER A 54 1.05 18.94 11.82
CA SER A 54 1.29 20.18 12.57
C SER A 54 2.34 20.01 13.67
N LEU A 55 2.37 18.84 14.33
CA LEU A 55 3.29 18.54 15.42
C LEU A 55 4.68 18.10 14.91
N ARG A 56 4.76 17.56 13.70
CA ARG A 56 6.00 17.03 13.09
C ARG A 56 6.08 17.43 11.62
N THR A 57 6.35 18.71 11.39
CA THR A 57 6.32 19.38 10.07
C THR A 57 7.33 18.84 9.06
N HIS A 58 8.40 18.19 9.51
CA HIS A 58 9.43 17.60 8.64
C HIS A 58 9.20 16.12 8.32
N ALA A 59 8.24 15.46 8.99
CA ALA A 59 7.92 14.07 8.71
C ALA A 59 7.04 13.94 7.46
N LYS A 60 7.09 12.78 6.80
CA LYS A 60 6.19 12.43 5.69
C LYS A 60 5.00 11.65 6.22
N TRP A 61 3.85 12.29 6.32
CA TRP A 61 2.65 11.65 6.85
C TRP A 61 1.79 11.01 5.75
N GLY A 62 1.15 9.90 6.10
CA GLY A 62 0.18 9.21 5.25
C GLY A 62 -0.30 7.93 5.92
N PHE A 63 -1.28 7.28 5.31
CA PHE A 63 -1.90 6.09 5.88
C PHE A 63 -1.37 4.82 5.21
N TYR A 64 -0.95 3.86 6.03
CA TYR A 64 -0.55 2.53 5.56
C TYR A 64 -1.65 1.87 4.74
N GLY A 65 -1.25 1.25 3.63
CA GLY A 65 -2.09 0.50 2.73
C GLY A 65 -2.76 1.34 1.64
N PHE A 66 -2.74 2.67 1.72
CA PHE A 66 -3.38 3.55 0.75
C PHE A 66 -2.42 3.97 -0.38
N PRO A 67 -2.87 3.97 -1.66
CA PRO A 67 -4.18 3.53 -2.15
C PRO A 67 -4.36 2.00 -2.16
N TYR A 68 -5.62 1.54 -2.10
CA TYR A 68 -5.94 0.13 -2.15
C TYR A 68 -6.09 -0.42 -3.57
N CYS A 69 -5.85 -1.72 -3.70
CA CYS A 69 -6.09 -2.51 -4.90
C CYS A 69 -6.87 -3.78 -4.53
N ASN A 70 -7.42 -4.49 -5.51
CA ASN A 70 -7.99 -5.80 -5.28
C ASN A 70 -6.91 -6.85 -4.94
N TYR A 71 -7.15 -7.66 -3.91
CA TYR A 71 -6.21 -8.71 -3.45
C TYR A 71 -5.89 -9.79 -4.50
N ASN A 72 -6.72 -9.91 -5.54
CA ASN A 72 -6.53 -10.82 -6.65
C ASN A 72 -6.07 -10.12 -7.95
N ALA A 73 -5.54 -8.90 -7.87
CA ALA A 73 -4.87 -8.29 -9.02
C ALA A 73 -3.69 -9.18 -9.46
N GLY A 74 -3.32 -9.11 -10.73
CA GLY A 74 -2.34 -10.01 -11.32
C GLY A 74 -2.91 -11.36 -11.78
N LYS A 75 -3.97 -11.87 -11.14
CA LYS A 75 -4.66 -13.07 -11.64
C LYS A 75 -5.21 -12.80 -13.04
N ASN A 76 -5.18 -13.83 -13.88
CA ASN A 76 -5.59 -13.77 -15.29
C ASN A 76 -4.84 -12.70 -16.11
N GLY A 77 -3.59 -12.38 -15.76
CA GLY A 77 -2.76 -11.44 -16.53
C GLY A 77 -3.07 -9.96 -16.31
N THR A 78 -3.86 -9.61 -15.28
CA THR A 78 -4.27 -8.22 -15.04
C THR A 78 -3.13 -7.36 -14.50
N ARG A 79 -2.82 -6.24 -15.18
CA ARG A 79 -1.75 -5.29 -14.79
C ARG A 79 -2.25 -4.06 -14.03
N GLU A 80 -3.56 -3.94 -13.83
CA GLU A 80 -4.20 -2.77 -13.24
C GLU A 80 -5.20 -3.20 -12.16
N CYS A 81 -5.38 -2.34 -11.15
CA CYS A 81 -6.44 -2.54 -10.17
C CYS A 81 -7.82 -2.46 -10.83
N TRP A 82 -8.77 -3.25 -10.36
CA TRP A 82 -10.15 -3.20 -10.86
C TRP A 82 -10.73 -1.79 -10.75
N LYS A 83 -11.52 -1.39 -11.75
CA LYS A 83 -12.12 -0.04 -11.84
C LYS A 83 -12.83 0.39 -10.55
N LYS A 84 -13.55 -0.52 -9.89
CA LYS A 84 -14.22 -0.24 -8.60
C LYS A 84 -13.27 0.20 -7.49
N TYR A 85 -12.02 -0.30 -7.46
CA TYR A 85 -11.01 0.13 -6.50
C TYR A 85 -10.42 1.48 -6.89
N GLN A 86 -10.20 1.74 -8.18
CA GLN A 86 -9.78 3.06 -8.67
C GLN A 86 -10.82 4.14 -8.32
N ASP A 87 -12.11 3.85 -8.54
CA ASP A 87 -13.22 4.75 -8.19
C ASP A 87 -13.34 4.95 -6.69
N TRP A 88 -13.09 3.91 -5.90
CA TRP A 88 -13.06 4.02 -4.45
C TRP A 88 -11.90 4.90 -3.98
N ASN A 89 -10.69 4.72 -4.53
CA ASN A 89 -9.56 5.59 -4.24
C ASN A 89 -9.84 7.05 -4.64
N ASP A 90 -10.55 7.28 -5.75
CA ASP A 90 -10.97 8.62 -6.16
C ASP A 90 -11.94 9.27 -5.16
N LYS A 91 -12.78 8.48 -4.48
CA LYS A 91 -13.61 8.97 -3.37
C LYS A 91 -12.81 9.24 -2.09
N MET A 92 -11.64 8.62 -1.94
CA MET A 92 -10.74 8.78 -0.79
C MET A 92 -9.75 9.94 -0.95
N MET A 93 -9.93 10.84 -1.92
CA MET A 93 -9.07 12.01 -2.12
C MET A 93 -8.92 12.88 -0.86
N PHE A 94 -9.88 12.87 0.06
CA PHE A 94 -9.74 13.57 1.34
C PHE A 94 -8.59 13.06 2.20
N ILE A 95 -8.22 11.78 2.09
CA ILE A 95 -7.05 11.18 2.76
C ILE A 95 -5.78 11.66 2.05
N PHE A 96 -5.76 11.56 0.73
CA PHE A 96 -4.58 11.89 -0.07
C PHE A 96 -4.25 13.37 -0.03
N ASN A 97 -5.26 14.25 -0.04
CA ASN A 97 -5.09 15.70 0.08
C ASN A 97 -4.34 16.09 1.35
N GLU A 98 -4.58 15.36 2.43
CA GLU A 98 -4.00 15.63 3.75
C GLU A 98 -2.72 14.83 4.04
N SER A 99 -2.30 13.95 3.12
CA SER A 99 -1.07 13.16 3.24
C SER A 99 0.11 13.86 2.54
N ASP A 100 1.34 13.68 3.03
CA ASP A 100 2.57 14.14 2.38
C ASP A 100 3.18 13.06 1.46
N ALA A 101 2.82 11.79 1.65
CA ALA A 101 3.28 10.65 0.86
C ALA A 101 2.22 9.53 0.78
N LEU A 102 2.38 8.60 -0.16
CA LEU A 102 1.53 7.41 -0.31
C LEU A 102 2.26 6.16 0.19
N PHE A 103 1.53 5.24 0.83
CA PHE A 103 2.10 4.06 1.49
C PHE A 103 1.35 2.77 1.09
N PRO A 104 1.31 2.41 -0.21
CA PRO A 104 0.62 1.20 -0.65
C PRO A 104 1.29 -0.05 -0.07
N SER A 105 0.50 -1.10 0.15
CA SER A 105 1.03 -2.42 0.56
C SER A 105 1.16 -3.33 -0.65
N ILE A 106 2.37 -3.83 -0.89
CA ILE A 106 2.69 -4.78 -1.97
C ILE A 106 3.05 -6.16 -1.40
N TYR A 107 2.53 -6.49 -0.22
CA TYR A 107 2.76 -7.80 0.42
C TYR A 107 2.25 -8.94 -0.45
N LEU A 108 3.08 -9.96 -0.62
CA LEU A 108 2.71 -11.15 -1.37
C LEU A 108 1.89 -12.09 -0.48
N GLY A 109 0.64 -12.34 -0.88
CA GLY A 109 -0.24 -13.29 -0.23
C GLY A 109 0.12 -14.75 -0.53
N SER A 110 -0.44 -15.66 0.26
CA SER A 110 -0.28 -17.11 0.08
C SER A 110 -1.29 -17.63 -0.95
N ASN A 111 -0.79 -18.29 -2.00
CA ASN A 111 -1.49 -18.90 -3.15
C ASN A 111 -1.65 -18.04 -4.43
N ALA A 112 -0.52 -17.82 -5.11
CA ALA A 112 -0.39 -17.25 -6.45
C ALA A 112 0.94 -17.74 -7.06
N THR A 113 1.06 -17.76 -8.39
CA THR A 113 2.36 -17.97 -9.05
C THR A 113 3.26 -16.74 -8.91
N SER A 114 4.58 -16.86 -9.10
CA SER A 114 5.47 -15.69 -9.11
C SER A 114 5.10 -14.67 -10.20
N GLU A 115 4.54 -15.12 -11.33
CA GLU A 115 4.06 -14.22 -12.38
C GLU A 115 2.82 -13.42 -11.93
N GLU A 116 1.83 -14.09 -11.32
CA GLU A 116 0.67 -13.41 -10.75
C GLU A 116 1.08 -12.42 -9.65
N ARG A 117 2.07 -12.76 -8.83
CA ARG A 117 2.64 -11.86 -7.80
C ARG A 117 3.34 -10.66 -8.42
N PHE A 118 4.13 -10.84 -9.47
CA PHE A 118 4.75 -9.74 -10.21
C PHE A 118 3.69 -8.76 -10.75
N LEU A 119 2.63 -9.29 -11.35
CA LEU A 119 1.54 -8.48 -11.89
C LEU A 119 0.69 -7.82 -10.80
N TYR A 120 0.52 -8.47 -9.65
CA TYR A 120 -0.12 -7.88 -8.46
C TYR A 120 0.65 -6.64 -7.98
N VAL A 121 1.98 -6.75 -7.80
CA VAL A 121 2.80 -5.62 -7.38
C VAL A 121 2.72 -4.50 -8.42
N GLN A 122 2.81 -4.83 -9.71
CA GLN A 122 2.67 -3.86 -10.79
C GLN A 122 1.35 -3.09 -10.73
N ALA A 123 0.22 -3.80 -10.53
CA ALA A 123 -1.11 -3.19 -10.45
C ALA A 123 -1.23 -2.22 -9.26
N VAL A 124 -0.75 -2.63 -8.08
CA VAL A 124 -0.77 -1.77 -6.89
C VAL A 124 0.09 -0.51 -7.11
N LEU A 125 1.27 -0.66 -7.69
CA LEU A 125 2.18 0.47 -7.95
C LEU A 125 1.66 1.40 -9.04
N ASN A 126 1.01 0.87 -10.08
CA ASN A 126 0.37 1.68 -11.11
C ASN A 126 -0.76 2.52 -10.53
N GLU A 127 -1.58 1.96 -9.63
CA GLU A 127 -2.62 2.72 -8.94
C GLU A 127 -2.04 3.77 -8.00
N ALA A 128 -0.96 3.46 -7.27
CA ALA A 128 -0.24 4.45 -6.46
C ALA A 128 0.30 5.60 -7.31
N ARG A 129 0.87 5.31 -8.48
CA ARG A 129 1.33 6.33 -9.44
C ARG A 129 0.17 7.14 -10.01
N ARG A 130 -0.98 6.51 -10.30
CA ARG A 130 -2.19 7.20 -10.77
C ARG A 130 -2.66 8.24 -9.76
N ILE A 131 -2.73 7.88 -8.48
CA ILE A 131 -3.10 8.81 -7.40
C ILE A 131 -2.01 9.88 -7.17
N SER A 132 -0.73 9.49 -7.13
CA SER A 132 0.39 10.41 -6.94
C SER A 132 0.40 11.54 -7.98
N ARG A 133 0.15 11.21 -9.26
CA ARG A 133 0.12 12.16 -10.38
C ARG A 133 -1.07 13.13 -10.37
N LYS A 134 -2.05 12.94 -9.48
CA LYS A 134 -3.14 13.92 -9.28
C LYS A 134 -2.67 15.17 -8.53
N PHE A 135 -1.44 15.16 -8.01
CA PHE A 135 -0.83 16.27 -7.28
C PHE A 135 0.31 16.88 -8.09
N ASN A 136 0.58 18.17 -7.85
CA ASN A 136 1.69 18.88 -8.44
C ASN A 136 2.52 19.60 -7.36
N PRO A 137 3.78 19.20 -7.11
CA PRO A 137 4.44 18.02 -7.70
C PRO A 137 3.76 16.70 -7.28
N PRO A 138 3.99 15.60 -8.02
CA PRO A 138 3.48 14.28 -7.63
C PRO A 138 3.91 13.88 -6.22
N LYS A 139 3.01 13.25 -5.44
CA LYS A 139 3.35 12.81 -4.08
C LYS A 139 4.34 11.64 -4.11
N PRO A 140 5.35 11.62 -3.22
CA PRO A 140 6.26 10.50 -3.13
C PRO A 140 5.54 9.23 -2.68
N ILE A 141 5.97 8.08 -3.18
CA ILE A 141 5.41 6.76 -2.89
C ILE A 141 6.44 5.90 -2.17
N TYR A 142 6.10 5.43 -0.98
CA TYR A 142 6.93 4.50 -0.20
C TYR A 142 6.17 3.19 0.00
N ALA A 143 6.45 2.20 -0.87
CA ALA A 143 5.70 0.95 -0.88
C ALA A 143 6.11 0.03 0.28
N TYR A 144 5.15 -0.43 1.07
CA TYR A 144 5.38 -1.42 2.11
C TYR A 144 5.55 -2.80 1.49
N THR A 145 6.69 -3.43 1.73
CA THR A 145 7.01 -4.81 1.34
C THR A 145 7.43 -5.65 2.54
N LYS A 146 7.53 -6.95 2.36
CA LYS A 146 8.16 -7.90 3.30
C LYS A 146 9.31 -8.61 2.60
N ILE A 147 10.01 -9.42 3.36
CA ILE A 147 10.93 -10.45 2.85
C ILE A 147 10.43 -11.87 3.20
N GLU A 148 9.30 -11.96 3.91
CA GLU A 148 8.67 -13.18 4.43
C GLU A 148 7.24 -13.31 3.91
N TYR A 149 6.78 -14.52 3.57
CA TYR A 149 5.39 -14.76 3.13
C TYR A 149 4.40 -14.62 4.29
N ASP A 150 4.62 -15.32 5.41
CA ASP A 150 3.77 -15.24 6.59
C ASP A 150 4.57 -15.21 7.91
N PRO A 151 5.16 -14.05 8.27
CA PRO A 151 5.96 -13.90 9.49
C PRO A 151 5.13 -14.00 10.80
N LEU A 152 3.81 -14.15 10.70
CA LEU A 152 2.94 -14.38 11.85
C LEU A 152 2.80 -15.86 12.20
N LYS A 153 3.14 -16.76 11.27
CA LYS A 153 2.96 -18.21 11.44
C LYS A 153 4.22 -19.02 11.13
N GLN A 154 5.02 -18.56 10.18
CA GLN A 154 6.20 -19.25 9.71
C GLN A 154 7.48 -18.62 10.27
N ILE A 155 8.47 -19.46 10.56
CA ILE A 155 9.77 -19.03 11.10
C ILE A 155 10.79 -18.82 9.96
N ASN A 156 10.74 -19.65 8.92
CA ASN A 156 11.71 -19.64 7.83
C ASN A 156 11.02 -19.79 6.47
N ASP A 157 10.11 -18.88 6.17
CA ASP A 157 9.37 -18.83 4.89
C ASP A 157 9.56 -17.47 4.22
N PHE A 158 10.62 -17.36 3.44
CA PHE A 158 11.10 -16.13 2.81
C PHE A 158 10.77 -16.09 1.32
N TYR A 159 10.63 -14.87 0.79
CA TYR A 159 10.44 -14.66 -0.64
C TYR A 159 11.59 -15.29 -1.43
N ASN A 160 11.23 -16.02 -2.49
CA ASN A 160 12.19 -16.50 -3.46
C ASN A 160 12.76 -15.33 -4.29
N GLU A 161 13.79 -15.60 -5.09
CA GLU A 161 14.47 -14.57 -5.89
C GLU A 161 13.54 -13.80 -6.84
N LYS A 162 12.58 -14.50 -7.49
CA LYS A 162 11.61 -13.86 -8.40
C LYS A 162 10.67 -12.91 -7.65
N ASP A 163 10.26 -13.31 -6.46
CA ASP A 163 9.34 -12.55 -5.62
C ASP A 163 10.07 -11.36 -4.93
N LEU A 164 11.36 -11.52 -4.58
CA LEU A 164 12.23 -10.42 -4.16
C LEU A 164 12.43 -9.41 -5.30
N CYS A 165 12.71 -9.88 -6.51
CA CYS A 165 12.81 -9.02 -7.70
C CYS A 165 11.48 -8.25 -7.92
N SER A 166 10.35 -8.94 -7.83
CA SER A 166 9.02 -8.33 -7.97
C SER A 166 8.73 -7.25 -6.92
N THR A 167 9.28 -7.36 -5.72
CA THR A 167 8.94 -6.46 -4.60
C THR A 167 10.01 -5.44 -4.24
N ILE A 168 11.24 -5.58 -4.77
CA ILE A 168 12.37 -4.69 -4.52
C ILE A 168 12.81 -3.99 -5.81
N ARG A 169 13.07 -4.76 -6.89
CA ARG A 169 13.54 -4.23 -8.17
C ARG A 169 12.43 -3.53 -8.93
N GLN A 170 11.27 -4.17 -9.08
CA GLN A 170 10.15 -3.62 -9.85
C GLN A 170 9.68 -2.23 -9.34
N PRO A 171 9.57 -1.94 -8.02
CA PRO A 171 9.30 -0.59 -7.56
C PRO A 171 10.32 0.45 -8.05
N ALA A 172 11.62 0.13 -7.99
CA ALA A 172 12.68 1.02 -8.45
C ALA A 172 12.54 1.29 -9.96
N ASP A 173 12.38 0.23 -10.76
CA ASP A 173 12.22 0.32 -12.21
C ASP A 173 10.96 1.13 -12.61
N LEU A 174 9.89 1.10 -11.80
CA LEU A 174 8.67 1.89 -12.02
C LEU A 174 8.75 3.34 -11.50
N GLY A 175 9.88 3.74 -10.90
CA GLY A 175 10.13 5.09 -10.42
C GLY A 175 9.52 5.41 -9.05
N ILE A 176 9.24 4.40 -8.23
CA ILE A 176 8.74 4.56 -6.86
C ILE A 176 9.85 5.16 -5.98
N ASP A 177 9.49 6.07 -5.07
CA ASP A 177 10.44 6.84 -4.25
C ASP A 177 11.22 6.00 -3.23
N GLY A 178 10.64 4.90 -2.79
CA GLY A 178 11.31 3.94 -1.93
C GLY A 178 10.42 2.78 -1.52
N ILE A 179 11.02 1.86 -0.77
CA ILE A 179 10.32 0.74 -0.16
C ILE A 179 10.53 0.75 1.35
N ILE A 180 9.55 0.23 2.08
CA ILE A 180 9.62 0.01 3.52
C ILE A 180 9.54 -1.49 3.76
N ILE A 181 10.63 -2.09 4.22
CA ILE A 181 10.67 -3.51 4.57
C ILE A 181 10.08 -3.67 5.97
N TRP A 182 8.93 -4.35 6.06
CA TRP A 182 8.24 -4.62 7.31
C TRP A 182 8.34 -6.10 7.68
N SER A 183 8.46 -6.38 8.97
CA SER A 183 8.33 -7.72 9.54
C SER A 183 7.51 -7.65 10.84
N SER A 184 7.06 -8.81 11.31
CA SER A 184 6.36 -8.95 12.58
C SER A 184 7.33 -8.95 13.75
N SER A 185 6.88 -8.62 14.96
CA SER A 185 7.63 -8.88 16.20
C SER A 185 7.41 -10.31 16.73
N ARG A 186 6.40 -11.03 16.23
CA ARG A 186 6.05 -12.37 16.70
C ARG A 186 7.21 -13.35 16.45
N ASN A 187 7.62 -14.07 17.50
CA ASN A 187 8.73 -15.04 17.44
C ASN A 187 10.02 -14.46 16.84
N ILE A 188 10.27 -13.16 16.97
CA ILE A 188 11.41 -12.50 16.31
C ILE A 188 12.75 -13.12 16.72
N THR A 189 12.90 -13.54 17.98
CA THR A 189 14.10 -14.21 18.46
C THR A 189 14.43 -15.50 17.70
N LEU A 190 13.41 -16.24 17.26
CA LEU A 190 13.57 -17.46 16.46
C LEU A 190 13.81 -17.15 14.98
N ARG A 191 13.32 -16.00 14.48
CA ARG A 191 13.44 -15.60 13.07
C ARG A 191 14.70 -14.80 12.77
N CYS A 192 15.26 -14.11 13.77
CA CYS A 192 16.45 -13.26 13.63
C CYS A 192 17.62 -13.93 12.87
N PRO A 193 18.04 -15.17 13.20
CA PRO A 193 19.15 -15.81 12.49
C PRO A 193 18.85 -15.99 10.99
N HIS A 194 17.62 -16.38 10.64
CA HIS A 194 17.20 -16.54 9.25
C HIS A 194 17.08 -15.20 8.52
N ILE A 195 16.57 -14.17 9.19
CA ILE A 195 16.54 -12.80 8.62
C ILE A 195 17.97 -12.34 8.33
N GLN A 196 18.90 -12.50 9.28
CA GLN A 196 20.31 -12.16 9.08
C GLN A 196 20.91 -12.93 7.90
N GLU A 197 20.69 -14.24 7.83
CA GLU A 197 21.15 -15.09 6.73
C GLU A 197 20.61 -14.60 5.38
N LYS A 198 19.32 -14.28 5.26
CA LYS A 198 18.72 -13.80 3.99
C LYS A 198 19.17 -12.40 3.60
N MET A 199 19.36 -11.52 4.58
CA MET A 199 19.90 -10.17 4.34
C MET A 199 21.34 -10.24 3.83
N ASN A 200 22.18 -11.05 4.47
CA ASN A 200 23.57 -11.26 4.06
C ASN A 200 23.69 -12.09 2.77
N GLY A 201 22.77 -13.03 2.56
CA GLY A 201 22.81 -14.03 1.49
C GLY A 201 22.29 -13.55 0.14
N GLY A 202 21.80 -12.31 0.02
CA GLY A 202 21.47 -11.74 -1.29
C GLY A 202 20.56 -10.52 -1.29
N ILE A 203 19.73 -10.33 -0.26
CA ILE A 203 18.82 -9.18 -0.24
C ILE A 203 19.60 -7.87 -0.11
N GLY A 204 20.62 -7.84 0.76
CA GLY A 204 21.47 -6.66 0.94
C GLY A 204 22.20 -6.26 -0.33
N SER A 205 22.85 -7.21 -1.01
CA SER A 205 23.56 -6.96 -2.26
C SER A 205 22.60 -6.57 -3.40
N MET A 206 21.42 -7.19 -3.48
CA MET A 206 20.38 -6.80 -4.45
C MET A 206 19.99 -5.33 -4.27
N ILE A 207 19.72 -4.89 -3.03
CA ILE A 207 19.36 -3.51 -2.73
C ILE A 207 20.50 -2.55 -3.10
N SER A 208 21.73 -2.85 -2.69
CA SER A 208 22.90 -2.01 -3.02
C SER A 208 23.08 -1.86 -4.52
N ASN A 209 23.04 -2.96 -5.27
CA ASN A 209 23.18 -2.92 -6.73
C ASN A 209 22.08 -2.09 -7.39
N ILE A 210 20.82 -2.23 -6.95
CA ILE A 210 19.69 -1.44 -7.48
C ILE A 210 19.91 0.05 -7.23
N ILE A 211 20.36 0.43 -6.03
CA ILE A 211 20.65 1.82 -5.69
C ILE A 211 21.78 2.36 -6.57
N GLU A 212 22.89 1.63 -6.70
CA GLU A 212 24.02 2.04 -7.52
C GLU A 212 23.64 2.21 -9.00
N GLU A 213 22.89 1.27 -9.57
CA GLU A 213 22.38 1.34 -10.94
C GLU A 213 21.49 2.57 -11.17
N HIS A 214 20.55 2.84 -10.25
CA HIS A 214 19.63 3.97 -10.38
C HIS A 214 20.32 5.32 -10.14
N GLU A 215 21.30 5.38 -9.23
CA GLU A 215 22.14 6.58 -9.04
C GLU A 215 23.03 6.85 -10.25
N GLY A 216 23.65 5.81 -10.82
CA GLY A 216 24.39 5.92 -12.07
C GLY A 216 23.51 6.42 -13.22
N CYS A 217 22.29 5.88 -13.34
CA CYS A 217 21.33 6.34 -14.33
C CYS A 217 20.88 7.79 -14.09
N ARG A 218 20.59 8.18 -12.84
CA ARG A 218 20.23 9.55 -12.47
C ARG A 218 21.29 10.57 -12.89
N LYS A 219 22.57 10.25 -12.63
CA LYS A 219 23.70 11.11 -13.01
C LYS A 219 23.86 11.22 -14.52
N THR A 220 23.82 10.08 -15.22
CA THR A 220 24.17 10.01 -16.65
C THR A 220 23.01 10.38 -17.58
N ARG A 221 21.77 10.05 -17.23
CA ARG A 221 20.58 10.23 -18.09
C ARG A 221 19.68 11.38 -17.65
N CYS A 222 19.63 11.68 -16.34
CA CYS A 222 18.74 12.70 -15.79
C CYS A 222 19.48 13.97 -15.33
N LYS A 223 20.80 14.07 -15.54
CA LYS A 223 21.64 15.18 -15.07
C LYS A 223 21.40 15.52 -13.60
N GLU A 224 21.23 14.49 -12.78
CA GLU A 224 20.94 14.60 -11.33
C GLU A 224 19.58 15.21 -10.94
N HIS A 225 18.74 15.61 -11.90
CA HIS A 225 17.48 16.32 -11.67
C HIS A 225 16.22 15.47 -11.95
N GLY A 226 16.34 14.14 -11.88
CA GLY A 226 15.21 13.25 -12.13
C GLY A 226 15.43 11.83 -11.66
N LYS A 227 14.45 10.98 -11.92
CA LYS A 227 14.52 9.54 -11.67
C LYS A 227 14.49 8.81 -13.00
N CYS A 228 15.30 7.78 -13.12
CA CYS A 228 15.14 6.83 -14.21
C CYS A 228 13.92 5.98 -13.96
N VAL A 229 13.09 5.84 -14.99
CA VAL A 229 11.90 5.00 -14.98
C VAL A 229 11.95 4.18 -16.24
N TRP A 230 11.81 2.86 -16.09
CA TRP A 230 11.76 1.97 -17.23
C TRP A 230 10.51 2.29 -18.06
N SER A 231 10.70 2.65 -19.33
CA SER A 231 9.60 2.84 -20.28
C SER A 231 9.00 1.47 -20.60
N THR A 232 7.73 1.27 -20.25
CA THR A 232 6.97 0.02 -20.50
C THR A 232 7.10 -0.47 -21.95
N ASN A 233 7.82 -1.59 -22.18
CA ASN A 233 7.59 -2.61 -23.22
C ASN A 233 8.70 -3.70 -23.27
N SER A 234 8.85 -4.48 -22.19
CA SER A 234 9.58 -5.75 -22.17
C SER A 234 9.31 -6.39 -20.81
N THR A 235 8.54 -7.46 -20.65
CA THR A 235 8.36 -8.68 -21.46
C THR A 235 6.97 -8.88 -22.05
#